data_AF-A0A699ULA9-F1
#
_entry.id   AF-A0A699ULA9-F1
#
_cell.length_a   1.000
_cell.length_b   1.000
_cell.length_c   1.000
_cell.angle_alpha   90.00
_cell.angle_beta   90.00
_cell.angle_gamma   90.00
#
_symmetry.space_group_name_H-M   'P 1'
#
loop_
_entity.id
_entity.type
_entity.pdbx_description
1 polymer ?
#
loop_
_entity_poly.entity_id
_entity_poly.type
_entity_poly.pdbx_seq_one_letter_code
_entity_poly.pdbx_strand_id
1 'polypeptide(L)'
;HDTTSDVPSIHDQPIVFEFPDVFPDEHPGIPPVCEVEFSIELIPGEEPISKAPYRMAPIKLKELKDLLHCIHGFDESSLPRILRQVRHCVH
;
A
#
# COMPACT_ATOMS: atom_id res chain seq x y z
N HIS A 1 7.52 -18.51 40.70
CA HIS A 1 7.67 -18.84 39.28
C HIS A 1 6.75 -17.93 38.50
N ASP A 2 7.28 -16.81 38.02
CA ASP A 2 6.65 -16.05 36.94
C ASP A 2 7.69 -15.96 35.84
N THR A 3 7.44 -16.71 34.76
CA THR A 3 8.25 -16.70 33.55
C THR A 3 7.81 -15.47 32.76
N THR A 4 8.41 -14.32 33.05
CA THR A 4 8.28 -13.13 32.20
C THR A 4 9.09 -13.40 30.94
N SER A 5 8.44 -14.05 29.96
CA SER A 5 9.00 -14.29 28.63
C SER A 5 9.23 -12.93 27.98
N ASP A 6 10.47 -12.46 28.08
CA ASP A 6 11.04 -11.44 27.21
C ASP A 6 10.81 -11.93 25.77
N VAL A 7 9.89 -11.28 25.05
CA VAL A 7 9.62 -11.62 23.65
C VAL A 7 10.74 -10.94 22.86
N PRO A 8 11.64 -11.70 22.22
CA PRO A 8 12.76 -11.10 21.50
C PRO A 8 12.25 -10.17 20.40
N SER A 9 12.84 -8.98 20.30
CA SER A 9 12.54 -8.05 19.21
C SER A 9 12.99 -8.69 17.90
N ILE A 10 12.28 -8.41 16.80
CA ILE A 10 12.64 -8.92 15.47
C ILE A 10 14.08 -8.47 15.10
N HIS A 11 14.50 -7.30 15.58
CA HIS A 11 15.85 -6.76 15.42
C HIS A 11 16.94 -7.55 16.16
N ASP A 12 16.59 -8.41 17.12
CA ASP A 12 17.56 -9.25 17.85
C ASP A 12 17.89 -10.55 17.09
N GLN A 13 17.24 -10.79 15.95
CA GLN A 13 17.46 -11.97 15.14
C GLN A 13 18.67 -11.76 14.22
N PRO A 14 19.70 -12.64 14.25
CA PRO A 14 20.91 -12.47 13.44
C PRO A 14 20.64 -12.44 11.93
N ILE A 15 19.53 -13.06 11.48
CA ILE A 15 19.10 -13.05 10.08
C ILE A 15 18.71 -11.65 9.59
N VAL A 16 18.24 -10.75 10.46
CA VAL A 16 17.84 -9.39 10.08
C VAL A 16 19.07 -8.55 9.72
N PHE A 17 20.19 -8.75 10.41
CA PHE A 17 21.47 -8.10 10.09
C PHE A 17 22.11 -8.60 8.80
N GLU A 18 21.77 -9.81 8.37
CA GLU A 18 22.29 -10.41 7.13
C GLU A 18 21.56 -9.91 5.88
N PHE A 19 20.34 -9.35 6.06
CA PHE A 19 19.50 -8.80 4.98
C PHE A 19 18.97 -7.39 5.32
N PRO A 20 19.83 -6.39 5.52
CA PRO A 20 19.42 -5.03 5.88
C PRO A 20 18.56 -4.35 4.80
N ASP A 21 18.70 -4.76 3.53
CA ASP A 21 17.91 -4.24 2.41
C ASP A 21 16.49 -4.82 2.33
N VAL A 22 16.23 -5.97 2.98
CA VAL A 22 14.93 -6.65 2.99
C VAL A 22 14.05 -6.17 4.16
N PHE A 23 14.69 -5.71 5.23
CA PHE A 23 14.03 -5.19 6.43
C PHE A 23 14.56 -3.78 6.80
N PRO A 24 14.43 -2.79 5.92
CA PRO A 24 14.84 -1.43 6.22
C PRO A 24 13.97 -0.82 7.35
N ASP A 25 14.57 -0.01 8.21
CA ASP A 25 13.87 0.70 9.31
C ASP A 25 12.82 1.71 8.77
N GLU A 26 12.98 2.12 7.51
CA GLU A 26 11.99 2.88 6.73
C GLU A 26 11.39 1.96 5.65
N HIS A 27 10.07 2.03 5.42
CA HIS A 27 9.45 1.18 4.40
C HIS A 27 10.14 1.35 3.04
N PRO A 28 10.45 0.25 2.33
CA PRO A 28 10.93 0.34 0.97
C PRO A 28 9.84 1.07 0.17
N GLY A 29 10.23 2.09 -0.59
CA GLY A 29 9.31 2.87 -1.41
C GLY A 29 8.62 2.01 -2.48
N ILE A 30 8.15 2.66 -3.55
CA ILE A 30 7.57 1.96 -4.70
C ILE A 30 8.49 0.77 -5.08
N PRO A 31 7.95 -0.45 -5.23
CA PRO A 31 8.75 -1.58 -5.66
C PRO A 31 9.61 -1.15 -6.84
N PRO A 32 10.94 -1.40 -6.83
CA PRO A 32 11.79 -1.04 -7.94
C PRO A 32 11.15 -1.55 -9.22
N VAL A 33 11.19 -0.74 -10.29
CA VAL A 33 10.59 -1.07 -11.59
C VAL A 33 10.97 -2.50 -11.94
N CYS A 34 10.00 -3.40 -11.86
CA CYS A 34 10.21 -4.79 -12.22
C CYS A 34 10.56 -4.80 -13.71
N GLU A 35 11.66 -5.46 -14.09
CA GLU A 35 12.06 -5.60 -15.50
C GLU A 35 11.00 -6.33 -16.34
N VAL A 36 10.06 -7.02 -15.67
CA VAL A 36 8.93 -7.71 -16.28
C VAL A 36 7.65 -6.89 -16.09
N GLU A 37 7.11 -6.39 -17.20
CA GLU A 37 5.79 -5.77 -17.26
C GLU A 37 4.71 -6.86 -17.22
N PHE A 38 3.82 -6.80 -16.22
CA PHE A 38 2.69 -7.72 -16.13
C PHE A 38 1.48 -7.12 -16.86
N SER A 39 0.98 -7.82 -17.89
CA SER A 39 -0.29 -7.48 -18.55
C SER A 39 -1.47 -8.11 -17.80
N ILE A 40 -2.54 -7.35 -17.60
CA ILE A 40 -3.83 -7.88 -17.13
C ILE A 40 -4.73 -7.99 -18.36
N GLU A 41 -4.85 -9.20 -18.90
CA GLU A 41 -5.75 -9.48 -20.02
C GLU A 41 -7.19 -9.65 -19.51
N LEU A 42 -8.12 -8.89 -20.07
CA LEU A 42 -9.55 -9.05 -19.81
C LEU A 42 -10.11 -10.13 -20.72
N ILE A 43 -11.07 -10.90 -20.21
CA ILE A 43 -11.84 -11.80 -21.06
C ILE A 43 -12.61 -10.94 -22.08
N PRO A 44 -12.60 -11.28 -23.39
CA PRO A 44 -13.29 -10.49 -24.40
C PRO A 44 -14.76 -10.27 -24.05
N GLY A 45 -15.17 -8.99 -23.96
CA GLY A 45 -16.52 -8.60 -23.58
C GLY A 45 -16.72 -8.27 -22.09
N GLU A 46 -15.68 -8.37 -21.26
CA GLU A 46 -15.76 -7.87 -19.89
C GLU A 46 -15.64 -6.35 -19.81
N GLU A 47 -16.58 -5.75 -19.09
CA GLU A 47 -16.59 -4.32 -18.80
C GLU A 47 -15.81 -4.00 -17.52
N PRO A 48 -15.15 -2.84 -17.42
CA PRO A 48 -14.50 -2.40 -16.19
C PRO A 48 -15.45 -2.35 -15.00
N ILE A 49 -14.99 -2.82 -13.83
CA ILE A 49 -15.79 -2.80 -12.61
C ILE A 49 -15.75 -1.40 -11.98
N SER A 50 -16.93 -0.78 -11.85
CA SER A 50 -17.12 0.46 -11.08
C SER A 50 -17.93 0.18 -9.81
N LYS A 51 -17.40 0.56 -8.65
CA LYS A 51 -18.09 0.46 -7.35
C LYS A 51 -17.89 1.74 -6.55
N ALA A 52 -18.94 2.17 -5.85
CA ALA A 52 -18.84 3.33 -4.97
C ALA A 52 -17.80 3.11 -3.85
N PRO A 53 -17.00 4.13 -3.49
CA PRO A 53 -16.09 4.03 -2.37
C PRO A 53 -16.82 3.74 -1.05
N TYR A 54 -16.20 2.96 -0.18
CA TYR A 54 -16.74 2.69 1.14
C TYR A 54 -16.69 3.94 2.03
N ARG A 55 -17.72 4.14 2.87
CA ARG A 55 -17.76 5.25 3.82
C ARG A 55 -16.86 4.94 5.02
N MET A 56 -15.81 5.73 5.22
CA MET A 56 -14.89 5.60 6.35
C MET A 56 -15.00 6.80 7.30
N ALA A 57 -14.71 6.57 8.59
CA ALA A 57 -14.55 7.66 9.54
C ALA A 57 -13.28 8.48 9.22
N PRO A 58 -13.22 9.78 9.57
CA PRO A 58 -12.07 10.63 9.24
C PRO A 58 -10.71 10.09 9.70
N ILE A 59 -10.66 9.46 10.87
CA ILE A 59 -9.43 8.89 11.43
C ILE A 59 -8.90 7.72 10.58
N LYS A 60 -9.77 6.78 10.18
CA LYS A 60 -9.42 5.66 9.32
C LYS A 60 -9.01 6.11 7.91
N LEU A 61 -9.63 7.19 7.42
CA LEU A 61 -9.26 7.76 6.13
C LEU A 61 -7.86 8.38 6.17
N LYS A 62 -7.47 9.01 7.29
CA LYS A 62 -6.12 9.53 7.48
C LYS A 62 -5.09 8.39 7.49
N GLU A 63 -5.33 7.36 8.29
CA GLU A 63 -4.46 6.17 8.34
C GLU A 63 -4.32 5.51 6.96
N LEU A 64 -5.42 5.39 6.21
CA LEU A 64 -5.39 4.86 4.85
C LEU A 64 -4.58 5.75 3.90
N LYS A 65 -4.71 7.08 4.01
CA LYS A 65 -3.91 8.02 3.21
C LYS A 65 -2.44 7.90 3.51
N ASP A 66 -2.09 7.83 4.80
CA ASP A 66 -0.70 7.67 5.25
C ASP A 66 -0.13 6.36 4.69
N LEU A 67 -0.90 5.27 4.75
CA LEU A 67 -0.53 3.99 4.13
C LEU A 67 -0.31 4.14 2.62
N LEU A 68 -1.26 4.73 1.89
CA LEU A 68 -1.16 4.95 0.43
C LEU A 68 0.06 5.81 0.06
N HIS A 69 0.36 6.83 0.85
CA HIS A 69 1.57 7.63 0.69
C HIS A 69 2.83 6.77 0.83
N CYS A 70 2.86 5.92 1.87
CA CYS A 70 3.97 5.01 2.12
C CYS A 70 4.12 3.93 1.04
N ILE A 71 3.03 3.38 0.48
CA ILE A 71 3.11 2.30 -0.51
C ILE A 71 3.23 2.76 -1.98
N HIS A 72 2.72 3.95 -2.31
CA HIS A 72 2.61 4.40 -3.71
C HIS A 72 3.31 5.71 -4.02
N GLY A 73 3.90 6.41 -3.04
CA GLY A 73 4.35 7.79 -3.26
C GLY A 73 3.20 8.68 -3.70
N PHE A 74 2.03 8.50 -3.07
CA PHE A 74 0.79 9.18 -3.42
C PHE A 74 0.93 10.70 -3.39
N ASP A 75 0.98 11.38 -4.54
CA ASP A 75 1.02 12.84 -4.59
C ASP A 75 -0.38 13.44 -4.41
N GLU A 76 -0.59 14.22 -3.33
CA GLU A 76 -1.86 14.92 -3.06
C GLU A 76 -2.23 15.88 -4.21
N SER A 77 -1.29 16.30 -5.06
CA SER A 77 -1.58 17.07 -6.28
C SER A 77 -2.40 16.29 -7.33
N SER A 78 -2.43 14.95 -7.23
CA SER A 78 -3.20 14.06 -8.10
C SER A 78 -4.65 13.85 -7.64
N LEU A 79 -5.02 14.25 -6.41
CA LEU A 79 -6.39 14.13 -5.90
C LEU A 79 -7.47 14.74 -6.81
N PRO A 80 -7.29 15.93 -7.42
CA PRO A 80 -8.28 16.51 -8.33
C PRO A 80 -8.51 15.67 -9.59
N ARG A 81 -7.46 14.96 -10.07
CA ARG A 81 -7.55 14.06 -11.23
C ARG A 81 -8.28 12.78 -10.87
N ILE A 82 -7.96 12.20 -9.72
CA ILE A 82 -8.62 11.00 -9.18
C ILE A 82 -10.10 11.29 -8.91
N LEU A 83 -10.42 12.41 -8.25
CA LEU A 83 -11.80 12.85 -8.01
C LEU A 83 -12.56 13.08 -9.31
N ARG A 84 -11.92 13.64 -10.35
CA ARG A 84 -12.51 13.80 -11.68
C ARG A 84 -12.81 12.45 -12.33
N GLN A 85 -11.89 11.49 -12.24
CA GLN A 85 -12.09 10.14 -12.77
C GLN A 85 -13.24 9.43 -12.04
N VAL A 86 -13.28 9.49 -10.71
CA VAL A 86 -14.35 8.94 -9.89
C VAL A 86 -15.70 9.58 -10.25
N ARG A 87 -15.75 10.90 -10.48
CA ARG A 87 -16.98 11.60 -10.87
C ARG A 87 -17.49 11.18 -12.25
N HIS A 88 -16.58 10.91 -13.19
CA HIS A 88 -16.92 10.42 -14.53
C HIS A 88 -17.39 8.95 -14.53
N CYS A 89 -17.01 8.16 -13.53
CA CYS A 89 -17.48 6.77 -13.38
C CYS A 89 -18.82 6.64 -12.64
N VAL A 90 -19.36 7.75 -12.10
CA VAL A 90 -20.59 7.82 -11.30
C VAL A 90 -21.74 8.52 -12.05
N HIS A 91 -21.48 9.10 -13.22
CA HIS A 91 -22.49 9.58 -14.17
C HIS A 91 -22.51 8.67 -15.40
#